data_AF-A0A542SWT2-F1
#
_entry.id   AF-A0A542SWT2-F1
#
_cell.length_a   1.000
_cell.length_b   1.000
_cell.length_c   1.000
_cell.angle_alpha   90.00
_cell.angle_beta   90.00
_cell.angle_gamma   90.00
#
_symmetry.space_group_name_H-M   'P 1'
#
loop_
_entity.id
_entity.type
_entity.pdbx_description
1 polymer ?
#
loop_
_entity_poly.entity_id
_entity_poly.type
_entity_poly.pdbx_seq_one_letter_code
_entity_poly.pdbx_strand_id
1 'polypeptide(L)'
;MNESATGTAGTPVEERLRAALAARAHSVGPADLRPLRPPTAVVRSRRVLLRRVVVSALALAAVAALVFFTVHGGRSRPIEPARPARPTTGTPSAVPSPVASSTAEPSPSAPQP
;
A
#
# COMPACT_ATOMS: atom_id res chain seq x y z
N MET A 1 -33.23 -60.98 -29.40
CA MET A 1 -33.51 -60.97 -27.95
C MET A 1 -32.15 -61.17 -27.33
N ASN A 2 -31.47 -60.08 -26.94
CA ASN A 2 -30.01 -60.10 -26.84
C ASN A 2 -29.54 -60.75 -25.54
N GLU A 3 -28.82 -61.86 -25.67
CA GLU A 3 -28.15 -62.58 -24.59
C GLU A 3 -26.91 -61.78 -24.10
N SER A 4 -27.13 -60.84 -23.18
CA SER A 4 -26.07 -60.13 -22.45
C SER A 4 -25.77 -60.79 -21.09
N ALA A 5 -25.61 -62.12 -21.07
CA ALA A 5 -25.46 -62.89 -19.83
C ALA A 5 -24.03 -63.35 -19.50
N THR A 6 -23.00 -62.85 -20.19
CA THR A 6 -21.57 -63.20 -19.95
C THR A 6 -20.83 -62.24 -19.03
N GLY A 7 -21.54 -61.48 -18.18
CA GLY A 7 -20.98 -60.33 -17.46
C GLY A 7 -20.41 -60.56 -16.05
N THR A 8 -20.56 -61.74 -15.42
CA THR A 8 -20.41 -61.82 -13.94
C THR A 8 -19.49 -62.90 -13.39
N ALA A 9 -19.03 -63.87 -14.17
CA ALA A 9 -18.04 -64.84 -13.70
C ALA A 9 -16.62 -64.33 -14.03
N GLY A 10 -16.22 -63.24 -13.35
CA GLY A 10 -14.84 -62.75 -13.43
C GLY A 10 -13.86 -63.82 -12.96
N THR A 11 -12.65 -63.82 -13.51
CA THR A 11 -11.59 -64.76 -13.08
C THR A 11 -11.40 -64.67 -11.55
N PRO A 12 -10.95 -65.74 -10.86
CA PRO A 12 -10.81 -65.74 -9.40
C PRO A 12 -9.85 -64.65 -8.88
N VAL A 13 -9.01 -64.09 -9.75
CA VAL A 13 -8.15 -62.94 -9.47
C VAL A 13 -8.95 -61.63 -9.52
N GLU A 14 -9.80 -61.44 -10.53
CA GLU A 14 -10.68 -60.27 -10.62
C GLU A 14 -11.63 -60.17 -9.44
N GLU A 15 -12.15 -61.29 -8.94
CA GLU A 15 -13.02 -61.27 -7.75
C GLU A 15 -12.25 -60.83 -6.50
N ARG A 16 -11.01 -61.29 -6.34
CA ARG A 16 -10.13 -60.82 -5.25
C ARG A 16 -9.78 -59.35 -5.40
N LEU A 17 -9.52 -58.89 -6.63
CA LEU A 17 -9.22 -57.50 -6.91
C LEU A 17 -10.42 -56.61 -6.61
N ARG A 18 -11.61 -57.04 -7.03
CA ARG A 18 -12.89 -56.38 -6.77
C ARG A 18 -13.18 -56.31 -5.27
N ALA A 19 -12.97 -57.40 -4.54
CA ALA A 19 -13.10 -57.43 -3.08
C ALA A 19 -12.10 -56.50 -2.38
N ALA A 20 -10.83 -56.49 -2.82
CA ALA A 20 -9.80 -55.62 -2.28
C ALA A 20 -10.10 -54.13 -2.54
N LEU A 21 -10.56 -53.79 -3.74
CA LEU A 21 -10.98 -52.43 -4.10
C LEU A 21 -12.23 -52.00 -3.32
N ALA A 22 -13.20 -52.90 -3.15
CA ALA A 22 -14.37 -52.64 -2.33
C ALA A 22 -13.97 -52.37 -0.87
N ALA A 23 -13.11 -53.21 -0.28
CA ALA A 23 -12.59 -52.99 1.07
C ALA A 23 -11.87 -51.64 1.20
N ARG A 24 -11.08 -51.26 0.18
CA ARG A 24 -10.41 -49.94 0.15
C ARG A 24 -11.39 -48.79 0.05
N ALA A 25 -12.46 -48.91 -0.74
CA ALA A 25 -13.50 -47.88 -0.84
C ALA A 25 -14.22 -47.65 0.48
N HIS A 26 -14.46 -48.70 1.27
CA HIS A 26 -15.05 -48.58 2.61
C HIS A 26 -14.11 -47.91 3.64
N SER A 27 -12.81 -47.87 3.37
CA SER A 27 -11.84 -47.19 4.24
C SER A 27 -11.75 -45.67 4.00
N VAL A 28 -12.31 -45.16 2.89
CA VAL A 28 -12.34 -43.72 2.61
C VAL A 28 -13.59 -43.12 3.22
N GLY A 29 -13.41 -42.34 4.29
CA GLY A 29 -14.52 -41.70 4.98
C GLY A 29 -14.99 -40.42 4.26
N PRO A 30 -16.24 -39.96 4.52
CA PRO A 30 -16.73 -38.68 4.02
C PRO A 30 -15.91 -37.48 4.53
N ALA A 31 -15.15 -37.65 5.62
CA ALA A 31 -14.21 -36.66 6.13
C ALA A 31 -12.96 -36.51 5.24
N ASP A 32 -12.51 -37.60 4.59
CA ASP A 32 -11.34 -37.59 3.69
C ASP A 32 -11.69 -36.98 2.33
N LEU A 33 -12.96 -37.07 1.95
CA LEU A 33 -13.51 -36.46 0.73
C LEU A 33 -13.89 -34.99 0.91
N ARG A 34 -13.80 -34.45 2.12
CA ARG A 34 -14.11 -33.03 2.33
C ARG A 34 -13.01 -32.19 1.68
N PRO A 35 -13.37 -31.21 0.83
CA PRO A 35 -12.42 -30.21 0.38
C PRO A 35 -11.74 -29.62 1.60
N LEU A 36 -10.40 -29.67 1.63
CA LEU A 36 -9.58 -29.08 2.68
C LEU A 36 -10.05 -27.65 2.92
N ARG A 37 -10.77 -27.44 4.03
CA ARG A 37 -11.27 -26.12 4.37
C ARG A 37 -10.06 -25.27 4.75
N PRO A 38 -9.76 -24.18 4.03
CA PRO A 38 -8.61 -23.36 4.36
C PRO A 38 -8.80 -22.80 5.79
N PRO A 39 -7.80 -22.93 6.69
CA PRO A 39 -7.88 -22.51 8.08
C PRO A 39 -7.77 -20.98 8.23
N THR A 40 -8.60 -20.22 7.50
CA THR A 40 -8.44 -18.77 7.36
C THR A 40 -9.72 -17.97 7.53
N ALA A 41 -10.87 -18.64 7.65
CA ALA A 41 -12.18 -17.96 7.68
C ALA A 41 -12.33 -16.99 8.87
N VAL A 42 -11.84 -17.37 10.05
CA VAL A 42 -12.04 -16.57 11.29
C VAL A 42 -11.06 -15.39 11.39
N VAL A 43 -9.85 -15.53 10.84
CA VAL A 43 -8.82 -14.49 10.93
C VAL A 43 -9.11 -13.32 9.98
N ARG A 44 -9.69 -13.60 8.81
CA ARG A 44 -9.99 -12.58 7.80
C ARG A 44 -11.14 -11.67 8.22
N SER A 45 -12.18 -12.21 8.85
CA SER A 45 -13.35 -11.45 9.32
C SER A 45 -12.98 -10.44 10.41
N ARG A 46 -12.18 -10.85 11.41
CA ARG A 46 -11.73 -9.97 12.49
C ARG A 46 -10.90 -8.80 11.96
N ARG A 47 -10.01 -9.04 10.99
CA ARG A 47 -9.21 -7.98 10.36
C ARG A 47 -10.06 -6.96 9.61
N VAL A 48 -11.13 -7.39 8.93
CA VAL A 48 -12.04 -6.48 8.21
C VAL A 48 -12.85 -5.62 9.18
N LEU A 49 -13.37 -6.20 10.26
CA LEU A 49 -14.11 -5.47 11.29
C LEU A 49 -13.24 -4.41 11.96
N LEU A 50 -12.03 -4.77 12.38
CA LEU A 50 -11.07 -3.83 12.99
C LEU A 50 -10.73 -2.68 12.05
N ARG A 51 -10.48 -2.96 10.76
CA ARG A 51 -10.22 -1.90 9.77
C ARG A 51 -11.41 -0.95 9.63
N ARG A 52 -12.64 -1.46 9.59
CA ARG A 52 -13.83 -0.60 9.51
C ARG A 52 -13.96 0.30 10.73
N VAL A 53 -13.75 -0.23 11.94
CA VAL A 53 -13.80 0.55 13.18
C VAL A 53 -12.73 1.66 13.19
N VAL A 54 -11.50 1.32 12.80
CA VAL A 54 -10.40 2.30 12.71
C VAL A 54 -10.71 3.40 11.70
N VAL A 55 -11.20 3.03 10.51
CA VAL A 55 -11.56 4.01 9.47
C VAL A 55 -12.72 4.90 9.93
N SER A 56 -13.76 4.34 10.56
CA SER A 56 -14.85 5.14 11.10
C SER A 56 -14.40 6.09 12.21
N ALA A 57 -13.50 5.64 13.09
CA ALA A 57 -12.95 6.47 14.15
C ALA A 57 -12.10 7.62 13.58
N LEU A 58 -11.27 7.34 12.58
CA LEU A 58 -10.49 8.37 11.88
C LEU A 58 -11.38 9.38 11.16
N ALA A 59 -12.44 8.91 10.49
CA ALA A 59 -13.40 9.80 9.83
C ALA A 59 -14.11 10.70 10.84
N LEU A 60 -14.57 10.15 11.97
CA LEU A 60 -15.17 10.93 13.06
C LEU A 60 -14.19 11.96 13.65
N ALA A 61 -12.94 11.56 13.87
CA ALA A 61 -11.90 12.47 14.36
C ALA A 61 -11.61 13.61 13.38
N ALA A 62 -11.57 13.32 12.07
CA ALA A 62 -11.37 14.34 11.03
C ALA A 62 -12.53 15.34 10.98
N VAL A 63 -13.78 14.86 11.07
CA VAL A 63 -14.97 15.72 11.14
C VAL A 63 -14.92 16.60 12.39
N ALA A 64 -14.59 16.02 13.56
CA ALA A 64 -14.46 16.77 14.80
C ALA A 64 -13.36 17.84 14.71
N ALA A 65 -12.22 17.52 14.12
CA ALA A 65 -11.13 18.48 13.90
C ALA A 65 -11.55 19.62 12.96
N LEU A 66 -12.30 19.32 11.88
CA LEU A 66 -12.82 20.33 10.98
C LEU A 66 -13.82 21.26 11.68
N VAL A 67 -14.74 20.71 12.48
CA VAL A 67 -15.67 21.52 13.29
C VAL A 67 -14.91 22.36 14.30
N PHE A 68 -13.94 21.78 14.99
CA PHE A 68 -13.11 22.51 15.95
C PHE A 68 -12.36 23.67 15.27
N PHE A 69 -11.72 23.42 14.13
CA PHE A 69 -10.99 24.43 13.38
C PHE A 69 -11.92 25.50 12.77
N THR A 70 -13.11 25.14 12.31
CA THR A 70 -14.07 26.14 11.80
C THR A 70 -14.62 27.03 12.92
N VAL A 71 -14.86 26.47 14.10
CA VAL A 71 -15.35 27.24 15.27
C VAL A 71 -14.24 28.07 15.92
N HIS A 72 -13.01 27.56 16.00
CA HIS A 72 -11.91 28.17 16.77
C HIS A 72 -10.81 28.81 15.92
N GLY A 73 -10.73 28.48 14.63
CA GLY A 73 -9.69 28.93 13.68
C GLY A 73 -9.91 30.32 13.09
N GLY A 74 -11.01 31.00 13.43
CA GLY A 74 -11.31 32.38 13.01
C GLY A 74 -10.40 33.47 13.61
N ARG A 75 -9.21 33.12 14.13
CA ARG A 75 -8.17 34.07 14.53
C ARG A 75 -7.02 34.02 13.53
N SER A 76 -7.31 34.16 12.25
CA SER A 76 -6.33 34.53 11.25
C SER A 76 -5.71 35.86 11.68
N ARG A 77 -4.44 35.81 12.09
CA ARG A 77 -3.65 36.98 12.48
C ARG A 77 -3.75 38.04 11.37
N PRO A 78 -3.94 39.34 11.69
CA PRO A 78 -3.96 40.37 10.66
C PRO A 78 -2.68 40.31 9.84
N ILE A 79 -2.79 40.27 8.52
CA ILE A 79 -1.66 40.42 7.61
C ILE A 79 -1.07 41.82 7.88
N GLU A 80 0.23 41.89 8.20
CA GLU A 80 0.91 43.17 8.44
C GLU A 80 0.80 44.03 7.17
N PRO A 81 0.37 45.30 7.27
CA PRO A 81 0.22 46.15 6.09
C PRO A 81 1.57 46.31 5.38
N ALA A 82 1.55 46.25 4.05
CA ALA A 82 2.73 46.52 3.24
C ALA A 82 3.26 47.93 3.55
N ARG A 83 4.51 48.02 4.02
CA ARG A 83 5.17 49.31 4.28
C ARG A 83 5.41 50.03 2.95
N PRO A 84 5.15 51.35 2.86
CA PRO A 84 5.41 52.11 1.64
C PRO A 84 6.91 52.15 1.35
N ALA A 85 7.27 52.04 0.07
CA ALA A 85 8.65 52.20 -0.37
C ALA A 85 9.12 53.62 -0.03
N ARG A 86 10.22 53.71 0.72
CA ARG A 86 10.85 54.99 1.07
C ARG A 86 11.32 55.68 -0.22
N PRO A 87 10.90 56.91 -0.53
CA PRO A 87 11.42 57.63 -1.67
C PRO A 87 12.88 57.99 -1.40
N THR A 88 13.79 57.43 -2.20
CA THR A 88 15.16 57.92 -2.33
C THR A 88 15.10 59.22 -3.13
N THR A 89 15.20 60.36 -2.45
CA THR A 89 15.51 61.63 -3.08
C THR A 89 16.86 61.50 -3.77
N GLY A 90 16.85 61.44 -5.10
CA GLY A 90 18.05 61.36 -5.91
C GLY A 90 18.84 62.67 -5.87
N THR A 91 20.16 62.53 -5.81
CA THR A 91 21.10 63.54 -6.30
C THR A 91 21.79 62.93 -7.52
N PRO A 92 21.70 63.52 -8.72
CA PRO A 92 22.46 63.06 -9.89
C PRO A 92 23.86 63.68 -9.92
N SER A 93 24.75 63.09 -10.73
CA SER A 93 26.07 63.60 -11.20
C SER A 93 27.29 63.17 -10.36
N ALA A 94 28.43 62.69 -10.87
CA ALA A 94 28.95 62.49 -12.23
C ALA A 94 29.97 61.31 -12.24
N VAL A 95 30.13 60.65 -13.39
CA VAL A 95 31.23 59.72 -13.78
C VAL A 95 32.13 60.49 -14.77
N PRO A 96 33.44 60.21 -15.05
CA PRO A 96 34.33 59.07 -14.69
C PRO A 96 35.77 59.45 -14.20
N SER A 97 36.53 58.49 -13.66
CA SER A 97 37.90 58.17 -14.16
C SER A 97 38.58 56.99 -13.44
N PRO A 98 39.51 56.30 -14.12
CA PRO A 98 39.95 54.95 -13.78
C PRO A 98 41.24 54.98 -12.96
N VAL A 99 41.33 54.14 -11.93
CA VAL A 99 42.62 53.79 -11.32
C VAL A 99 42.88 52.32 -11.64
N ALA A 100 43.72 52.10 -12.64
CA ALA A 100 44.39 50.84 -12.86
C ALA A 100 45.49 50.67 -11.80
N SER A 101 45.49 49.53 -11.11
CA SER A 101 46.68 48.89 -10.52
C SER A 101 46.30 47.44 -10.23
N SER A 102 46.54 46.58 -11.23
CA SER A 102 47.60 45.56 -11.20
C SER A 102 47.11 44.25 -10.64
N THR A 103 46.52 43.46 -11.54
CA THR A 103 46.87 42.06 -11.80
C THR A 103 47.83 41.42 -10.80
N ALA A 104 47.31 40.52 -9.97
CA ALA A 104 48.01 39.31 -9.59
C ALA A 104 47.23 38.14 -10.21
N GLU A 105 47.91 37.44 -11.11
CA GLU A 105 47.44 36.31 -11.92
C GLU A 105 46.91 35.12 -11.11
N PRO A 106 46.15 34.21 -11.76
CA PRO A 106 45.55 33.04 -11.14
C PRO A 106 46.60 31.93 -10.95
N SER A 107 46.52 31.18 -9.85
CA SER A 107 47.31 29.95 -9.71
C SER A 107 46.47 28.72 -10.15
N PRO A 108 46.92 27.96 -11.17
CA PRO A 108 46.20 26.83 -11.75
C PRO A 108 46.61 25.46 -11.20
N SER A 109 45.67 24.52 -11.35
CA SER A 109 45.82 23.06 -11.57
C SER A 109 46.44 22.13 -10.50
N ALA A 110 45.68 21.06 -10.22
CA ALA A 110 46.05 19.75 -9.61
C ALA A 110 47.16 19.00 -10.41
N PRO A 111 47.61 17.73 -10.14
CA PRO A 111 47.17 16.68 -9.18
C PRO A 111 48.33 15.83 -8.52
N GLN A 112 47.96 14.68 -7.90
CA GLN A 112 48.74 13.43 -7.62
C GLN A 112 49.47 13.26 -6.26
N PRO A 113 49.74 12.02 -5.78
CA PRO A 113 49.36 10.67 -6.23
C PRO A 113 48.38 9.90 -5.32
#